data_AF-D5DEE8-F1
#
_entry.id   AF-D5DEE8-F1
#
_cell.length_a   1.000
_cell.length_b   1.000
_cell.length_c   1.000
_cell.angle_alpha   90.00
_cell.angle_beta   90.00
_cell.angle_gamma   90.00
#
_symmetry.space_group_name_H-M   'P 1'
#
loop_
_entity.id
_entity.type
_entity.pdbx_description
1 polymer ?
#
loop_
_entity_poly.entity_id
_entity_poly.type
_entity_poly.pdbx_seq_one_letter_code
_entity_poly.pdbx_strand_id
1 'polypeptide(L)'
;MKIEYTGWRFYDDYTEIYGRNYLIHHAGSMLVPVSRIKGLTHDNVLSVEKLNRLLKSIKNHGYVTTSSSHMDINLTLFPNGDFCVSNGGNHRPYLAKKLGITIIRAVVDVCIPLNLLTDEQIQYFESIGSYDLPNSPELKDVAYALELMPSQQLAKQTIIHIQ
;
A
#
# COMPACT_ATOMS: atom_id res chain seq x y z
N MET A 1 -2.59 -15.71 -20.45
CA MET A 1 -2.93 -15.87 -19.01
C MET A 1 -4.34 -15.35 -18.77
N LYS A 2 -5.14 -16.03 -17.93
CA LYS A 2 -6.47 -15.55 -17.51
C LYS A 2 -6.34 -14.63 -16.28
N ILE A 3 -7.09 -13.53 -16.30
CA ILE A 3 -7.18 -12.58 -15.17
C ILE A 3 -8.30 -13.04 -14.24
N GLU A 4 -8.01 -13.07 -12.93
CA GLU A 4 -8.93 -13.52 -11.88
C GLU A 4 -8.83 -12.55 -10.70
N TYR A 5 -9.89 -11.78 -10.46
CA TYR A 5 -9.96 -10.81 -9.38
C TYR A 5 -10.40 -11.41 -8.04
N THR A 6 -10.69 -12.71 -7.97
CA THR A 6 -11.14 -13.36 -6.74
C THR A 6 -10.17 -13.12 -5.58
N GLY A 7 -10.69 -12.60 -4.47
CA GLY A 7 -9.90 -12.28 -3.28
C GLY A 7 -9.06 -11.00 -3.39
N TRP A 8 -9.29 -10.17 -4.42
CA TRP A 8 -8.83 -8.79 -4.49
C TRP A 8 -9.96 -7.84 -4.10
N ARG A 9 -9.62 -6.81 -3.34
CA ARG A 9 -10.45 -5.63 -3.11
C ARG A 9 -9.95 -4.46 -3.97
N PHE A 10 -10.72 -3.40 -4.04
CA PHE A 10 -10.36 -2.17 -4.71
C PHE A 10 -10.17 -1.01 -3.73
N TYR A 11 -9.43 0.01 -4.14
CA TYR A 11 -9.07 1.13 -3.27
C TYR A 11 -10.29 1.82 -2.65
N ASP A 12 -11.38 1.93 -3.43
CA ASP A 12 -12.64 2.49 -2.97
C ASP A 12 -13.27 1.64 -1.84
N ASP A 13 -13.16 0.30 -1.88
CA ASP A 13 -13.65 -0.58 -0.80
C ASP A 13 -12.95 -0.31 0.54
N TYR A 14 -11.70 0.17 0.51
CA TYR A 14 -10.94 0.52 1.71
C TYR A 14 -11.27 1.92 2.24
N THR A 15 -11.72 2.82 1.37
CA THR A 15 -11.93 4.23 1.70
C THR A 15 -13.40 4.60 1.87
N GLU A 16 -14.33 3.75 1.43
CA GLU A 16 -15.78 3.92 1.58
C GLU A 16 -16.16 4.20 3.04
N ILE A 17 -15.59 3.43 3.98
CA ILE A 17 -15.81 3.58 5.43
C ILE A 17 -15.38 4.94 5.99
N TYR A 18 -14.51 5.67 5.27
CA TYR A 18 -14.02 6.98 5.68
C TYR A 18 -14.62 8.12 4.85
N GLY A 19 -15.30 7.85 3.73
CA GLY A 19 -15.87 8.89 2.87
C GLY A 19 -14.87 9.93 2.36
N ARG A 20 -13.61 9.52 2.11
CA ARG A 20 -12.45 10.39 1.80
C ARG A 20 -11.95 11.28 2.96
N ASN A 21 -12.40 11.04 4.19
CA ASN A 21 -11.92 11.72 5.39
C ASN A 21 -10.71 10.99 5.98
N TYR A 22 -9.57 11.11 5.32
CA TYR A 22 -8.29 10.57 5.81
C TYR A 22 -7.12 11.43 5.33
N LEU A 23 -6.02 11.40 6.09
CA LEU A 23 -4.73 11.94 5.69
C LEU A 23 -3.83 10.80 5.20
N ILE A 24 -2.81 11.17 4.43
CA ILE A 24 -1.79 10.24 3.95
C ILE A 24 -0.44 10.69 4.48
N HIS A 25 0.27 9.79 5.16
CA HIS A 25 1.67 9.99 5.54
C HIS A 25 2.60 9.13 4.66
N HIS A 26 3.68 9.71 4.14
CA HIS A 26 4.67 9.01 3.35
C HIS A 26 5.68 8.26 4.24
N ALA A 27 5.55 6.94 4.34
CA ALA A 27 6.44 6.11 5.17
C ALA A 27 7.73 5.69 4.44
N GLY A 28 7.77 5.83 3.10
CA GLY A 28 8.96 5.58 2.29
C GLY A 28 9.05 4.18 1.69
N SER A 29 10.24 3.83 1.20
CA SER A 29 10.52 2.60 0.45
C SER A 29 10.86 1.43 1.37
N MET A 30 10.17 0.30 1.22
CA MET A 30 10.38 -0.89 2.05
C MET A 30 10.03 -2.20 1.35
N LEU A 31 10.39 -3.31 2.01
CA LEU A 31 9.98 -4.66 1.62
C LEU A 31 8.61 -4.96 2.22
N VAL A 32 7.66 -5.36 1.37
CA VAL A 32 6.27 -5.65 1.72
C VAL A 32 5.97 -7.12 1.40
N PRO A 33 5.41 -7.88 2.36
CA PRO A 33 4.92 -9.23 2.08
C PRO A 33 3.77 -9.20 1.07
N VAL A 34 3.90 -9.95 -0.03
CA VAL A 34 2.87 -10.02 -1.08
C VAL A 34 1.54 -10.54 -0.53
N SER A 35 1.61 -11.41 0.48
CA SER A 35 0.43 -11.92 1.17
C SER A 35 -0.43 -10.83 1.84
N ARG A 36 0.17 -9.66 2.14
CA ARG A 36 -0.50 -8.50 2.76
C ARG A 36 -1.03 -7.50 1.74
N ILE A 37 -0.69 -7.65 0.46
CA ILE A 37 -1.23 -6.83 -0.62
C ILE A 37 -2.55 -7.46 -1.07
N LYS A 38 -3.65 -6.86 -0.61
CA LYS A 38 -5.02 -7.35 -0.81
C LYS A 38 -5.82 -6.48 -1.78
N GLY A 39 -5.38 -5.25 -2.00
CA GLY A 39 -6.09 -4.28 -2.83
C GLY A 39 -5.38 -3.94 -4.14
N LEU A 40 -6.17 -3.72 -5.19
CA LEU A 40 -5.79 -3.07 -6.44
C LEU A 40 -6.45 -1.70 -6.53
N THR A 41 -6.03 -0.84 -7.45
CA THR A 41 -6.60 0.53 -7.54
C THR A 41 -8.09 0.51 -7.87
N HIS A 42 -8.51 -0.26 -8.88
CA HIS A 42 -9.91 -0.35 -9.33
C HIS A 42 -10.16 -1.62 -10.15
N ASP A 43 -11.44 -1.93 -10.39
CA ASP A 43 -11.82 -3.05 -11.24
C ASP A 43 -11.33 -2.88 -12.68
N ASN A 44 -11.08 -3.98 -13.39
CA ASN A 44 -10.59 -4.03 -14.77
C ASN A 44 -9.26 -3.29 -15.01
N VAL A 45 -8.49 -2.95 -13.95
CA VAL A 45 -7.17 -2.32 -14.09
C VAL A 45 -6.08 -3.20 -14.71
N LEU A 46 -6.30 -4.51 -14.75
CA LEU A 46 -5.35 -5.49 -15.26
C LEU A 46 -5.59 -5.74 -16.74
N SER A 47 -4.50 -6.02 -17.46
CA SER A 47 -4.56 -6.35 -18.88
C SER A 47 -3.63 -7.51 -19.19
N VAL A 48 -4.12 -8.46 -19.99
CA VAL A 48 -3.39 -9.69 -20.33
C VAL A 48 -2.09 -9.37 -21.05
N GLU A 49 -2.11 -8.38 -21.94
CA GLU A 49 -0.94 -7.92 -22.67
C GLU A 49 0.18 -7.44 -21.74
N LYS A 50 -0.13 -6.50 -20.82
CA LYS A 50 0.86 -5.97 -19.88
C LYS A 50 1.35 -7.03 -18.91
N LEU A 51 0.46 -7.93 -18.48
CA LEU A 51 0.84 -9.07 -17.66
C LEU A 51 1.79 -10.04 -18.40
N ASN A 52 1.53 -10.36 -19.66
CA ASN A 52 2.40 -11.22 -20.46
C ASN A 52 3.77 -10.58 -20.68
N ARG A 53 3.80 -9.26 -20.96
CA ARG A 53 5.05 -8.49 -21.10
C ARG A 53 5.85 -8.50 -19.79
N LEU A 54 5.18 -8.28 -18.65
CA LEU A 54 5.82 -8.30 -17.34
C LEU A 54 6.34 -9.71 -17.00
N LEU A 55 5.58 -10.75 -17.30
CA LEU A 55 5.99 -12.15 -17.11
C LEU A 55 7.25 -12.48 -17.93
N LYS A 56 7.31 -12.05 -19.19
CA LYS A 56 8.51 -12.22 -20.03
C LYS A 56 9.71 -11.48 -19.42
N SER A 57 9.50 -10.26 -18.92
CA SER A 57 10.57 -9.51 -18.25
C SER A 57 11.09 -10.23 -17.00
N ILE A 58 10.19 -10.71 -16.13
CA ILE A 58 10.55 -11.44 -14.91
C ILE A 58 11.28 -12.74 -15.23
N LYS A 59 10.87 -13.47 -16.27
CA LYS A 59 11.55 -14.70 -16.71
C LYS A 59 12.98 -14.42 -17.18
N ASN A 60 13.22 -13.27 -17.83
CA ASN A 60 14.51 -12.93 -18.40
C ASN A 60 15.47 -12.29 -17.39
N HIS A 61 14.94 -11.53 -16.42
CA HIS A 61 15.76 -10.68 -15.53
C HIS A 61 15.52 -10.94 -14.03
N GLY A 62 14.67 -11.91 -13.69
CA GLY A 62 14.18 -12.09 -12.32
C GLY A 62 13.14 -11.04 -11.92
N TYR A 63 12.56 -11.24 -10.74
CA TYR A 63 11.68 -10.22 -10.15
C TYR A 63 12.54 -9.18 -9.44
N VAL A 64 12.51 -7.95 -9.91
CA VAL A 64 13.36 -6.88 -9.39
C VAL A 64 12.95 -6.54 -7.95
N THR A 65 13.77 -6.95 -6.99
CA THR A 65 13.67 -6.58 -5.56
C THR A 65 14.74 -5.55 -5.15
N THR A 66 15.72 -5.31 -6.03
CA THR A 66 16.97 -4.60 -5.74
C THR A 66 17.41 -3.64 -6.86
N SER A 67 16.60 -2.64 -7.22
CA SER A 67 17.16 -1.44 -7.89
C SER A 67 16.31 -0.18 -7.65
N SER A 68 17.01 0.91 -7.40
CA SER A 68 16.54 2.20 -6.90
C SER A 68 15.96 3.15 -7.96
N SER A 69 15.87 2.75 -9.24
CA SER A 69 15.54 3.69 -10.33
C SER A 69 14.19 3.47 -11.01
N HIS A 70 13.45 2.37 -10.76
CA HIS A 70 12.20 2.05 -11.50
C HIS A 70 11.09 1.41 -10.63
N MET A 71 10.89 1.96 -9.43
CA MET A 71 9.94 1.41 -8.46
C MET A 71 8.54 1.99 -8.63
N ASP A 72 7.80 1.49 -9.62
CA ASP A 72 6.43 1.96 -9.93
C ASP A 72 5.33 1.28 -9.08
N ILE A 73 5.61 0.91 -7.82
CA ILE A 73 4.57 0.37 -6.93
C ILE A 73 4.44 1.29 -5.73
N ASN A 74 3.37 2.06 -5.74
CA ASN A 74 2.90 2.80 -4.59
C ASN A 74 1.79 2.00 -3.92
N LEU A 75 1.95 1.76 -2.62
CA LEU A 75 0.97 1.08 -1.79
C LEU A 75 0.48 2.02 -0.70
N THR A 76 -0.80 1.97 -0.40
CA THR A 76 -1.36 2.54 0.83
C THR A 76 -1.57 1.41 1.83
N LEU A 77 -1.01 1.56 3.02
CA LEU A 77 -1.28 0.75 4.20
C LEU A 77 -2.50 1.33 4.91
N PHE A 78 -3.53 0.50 5.08
CA PHE A 78 -4.75 0.87 5.80
C PHE A 78 -4.70 0.44 7.28
N PRO A 79 -5.54 1.05 8.15
CA PRO A 79 -5.56 0.73 9.59
C PRO A 79 -5.84 -0.73 9.93
N ASN A 80 -6.48 -1.48 9.03
CA ASN A 80 -6.72 -2.91 9.18
C ASN A 80 -5.47 -3.77 8.89
N GLY A 81 -4.36 -3.15 8.49
CA GLY A 81 -3.10 -3.81 8.17
C GLY A 81 -3.00 -4.33 6.73
N ASP A 82 -3.99 -4.10 5.88
CA ASP A 82 -3.92 -4.46 4.46
C ASP A 82 -3.18 -3.39 3.66
N PHE A 83 -2.46 -3.84 2.63
CA PHE A 83 -1.91 -2.96 1.61
C PHE A 83 -2.81 -2.99 0.37
N CYS A 84 -3.08 -1.81 -0.18
CA CYS A 84 -3.71 -1.63 -1.48
C CYS A 84 -2.77 -0.88 -2.40
N VAL A 85 -2.76 -1.23 -3.69
CA VAL A 85 -2.12 -0.40 -4.70
C VAL A 85 -2.84 0.94 -4.79
N SER A 86 -2.11 2.05 -4.66
CA SER A 86 -2.67 3.41 -4.63
C SER A 86 -2.52 4.14 -5.96
N ASN A 87 -1.39 3.98 -6.63
CA ASN A 87 -1.15 4.59 -7.94
C ASN A 87 -0.18 3.76 -8.78
N GLY A 88 -0.62 3.36 -9.98
CA GLY A 88 0.18 2.55 -10.90
C GLY A 88 0.53 1.17 -10.35
N GLY A 89 1.30 0.37 -11.07
CA GLY A 89 1.90 -0.84 -10.49
C GLY A 89 1.02 -2.09 -10.31
N ASN A 90 -0.33 -2.03 -10.44
CA ASN A 90 -1.27 -3.16 -10.19
C ASN A 90 -0.85 -4.55 -10.70
N HIS A 91 -0.31 -4.61 -11.92
CA HIS A 91 0.12 -5.86 -12.57
C HIS A 91 1.24 -6.58 -11.82
N ARG A 92 2.09 -5.85 -11.08
CA ARG A 92 3.24 -6.39 -10.36
C ARG A 92 2.83 -7.22 -9.13
N PRO A 93 2.09 -6.71 -8.13
CA PRO A 93 1.64 -7.53 -6.99
C PRO A 93 0.70 -8.65 -7.44
N TYR A 94 -0.13 -8.41 -8.46
CA TYR A 94 -0.97 -9.47 -9.04
C TYR A 94 -0.13 -10.64 -9.56
N LEU A 95 0.88 -10.35 -10.37
CA LEU A 95 1.73 -11.37 -10.95
C LEU A 95 2.66 -12.01 -9.90
N ALA A 96 3.17 -11.23 -8.95
CA ALA A 96 3.96 -11.72 -7.82
C ALA A 96 3.20 -12.80 -7.04
N LYS A 97 1.92 -12.56 -6.75
CA LYS A 97 1.04 -13.54 -6.10
C LYS A 97 0.87 -14.81 -6.94
N LYS A 98 0.65 -14.69 -8.26
CA LYS A 98 0.55 -15.86 -9.16
C LYS A 98 1.84 -16.67 -9.29
N LEU A 99 3.01 -16.02 -9.12
CA LEU A 99 4.32 -16.66 -9.23
C LEU A 99 4.87 -17.18 -7.88
N GLY A 100 4.13 -17.05 -6.78
CA GLY A 100 4.60 -17.48 -5.46
C GLY A 100 5.72 -16.60 -4.90
N ILE A 101 5.87 -15.37 -5.38
CA ILE A 101 6.83 -14.41 -4.84
C ILE A 101 6.30 -13.89 -3.51
N THR A 102 7.10 -14.00 -2.47
CA THR A 102 6.66 -13.76 -1.09
C THR A 102 6.81 -12.31 -0.65
N ILE A 103 7.79 -11.58 -1.19
CA ILE A 103 8.14 -10.22 -0.79
C ILE A 103 8.43 -9.38 -2.04
N ILE A 104 7.96 -8.14 -2.06
CA ILE A 104 8.29 -7.15 -3.09
C ILE A 104 8.74 -5.84 -2.45
N ARG A 105 9.47 -5.02 -3.20
CA ARG A 105 9.80 -3.66 -2.77
C ARG A 105 8.74 -2.69 -3.28
N ALA A 106 8.28 -1.80 -2.41
CA ALA A 106 7.28 -0.78 -2.74
C ALA A 106 7.54 0.51 -1.95
N VAL A 107 7.02 1.61 -2.48
CA VAL A 107 6.84 2.86 -1.75
C VAL A 107 5.52 2.73 -0.99
N VAL A 108 5.55 3.03 0.31
CA VAL A 108 4.40 2.87 1.20
C VAL A 108 3.98 4.22 1.76
N ASP A 109 2.70 4.50 1.59
CA ASP A 109 1.96 5.56 2.23
C ASP A 109 1.06 4.95 3.32
N VAL A 110 0.83 5.67 4.41
CA VAL A 110 -0.01 5.25 5.55
C VAL A 110 -1.30 6.07 5.54
N CYS A 111 -2.43 5.38 5.54
CA CYS A 111 -3.75 6.00 5.67
C CYS A 111 -4.08 6.26 7.13
N ILE A 112 -4.40 7.52 7.44
CA ILE A 112 -4.75 8.00 8.79
C ILE A 112 -6.17 8.56 8.73
N PRO A 113 -7.20 7.80 9.12
CA PRO A 113 -8.57 8.30 9.16
C PRO A 113 -8.73 9.51 10.07
N LEU A 114 -9.47 10.53 9.63
CA LEU A 114 -9.67 11.76 10.42
C LEU A 114 -10.45 11.51 11.71
N ASN A 115 -11.31 10.48 11.75
CA ASN A 115 -12.06 10.11 12.95
C ASN A 115 -11.19 9.53 14.08
N LEU A 116 -9.89 9.32 13.84
CA LEU A 116 -8.90 8.96 14.86
C LEU A 116 -8.14 10.17 15.39
N LEU A 117 -8.38 11.37 14.86
CA LEU A 117 -7.70 12.61 15.21
C LEU A 117 -8.62 13.50 16.06
N THR A 118 -8.01 14.37 16.86
CA THR A 118 -8.73 15.46 17.53
C THR A 118 -8.99 16.61 16.56
N ASP A 119 -10.01 17.43 16.85
CA ASP A 119 -10.31 18.62 16.04
C ASP A 119 -9.11 19.57 15.93
N GLU A 120 -8.32 19.72 17.00
CA GLU A 120 -7.08 20.52 17.01
C GLU A 120 -6.03 19.97 16.03
N GLN A 121 -5.87 18.64 15.98
CA GLN A 121 -4.96 17.99 15.03
C GLN A 121 -5.45 18.17 13.59
N ILE A 122 -6.75 18.02 13.34
CA ILE A 122 -7.35 18.21 12.02
C ILE A 122 -7.08 19.63 11.53
N GLN A 123 -7.42 20.64 12.35
CA GLN A 123 -7.18 22.05 12.03
C GLN A 123 -5.70 22.35 11.77
N TYR A 124 -4.80 21.78 12.59
CA TYR A 124 -3.37 21.91 12.38
C TYR A 124 -2.95 21.35 11.02
N PHE A 125 -3.35 20.12 10.67
CA PHE A 125 -2.96 19.50 9.40
C PHE A 125 -3.60 20.15 8.17
N GLU A 126 -4.81 20.71 8.29
CA GLU A 126 -5.44 21.51 7.23
C GLU A 126 -4.69 22.83 6.97
N SER A 127 -3.93 23.34 7.95
CA SER A 127 -3.10 24.54 7.78
C SER A 127 -1.78 24.28 7.05
N ILE A 128 -1.36 23.01 6.92
CA ILE A 128 -0.14 22.62 6.22
C ILE A 128 -0.41 22.52 4.71
N GLY A 129 0.54 22.99 3.90
CA GLY A 129 0.47 22.82 2.45
C GLY A 129 0.39 21.34 2.05
N SER A 130 -0.47 21.02 1.07
CA SER A 130 -0.75 19.63 0.65
C SER A 130 0.48 18.86 0.13
N TYR A 131 1.53 19.56 -0.31
CA TYR A 131 2.79 18.95 -0.73
C TYR A 131 3.69 18.56 0.45
N ASP A 132 3.62 19.31 1.54
CA ASP A 132 4.46 19.10 2.72
C ASP A 132 3.80 18.15 3.71
N LEU A 133 2.47 18.17 3.78
CA LEU A 133 1.67 17.40 4.73
C LEU A 133 2.03 15.90 4.78
N PRO A 134 2.16 15.17 3.64
CA PRO A 134 2.54 13.75 3.71
C PRO A 134 3.89 13.48 4.36
N ASN A 135 4.78 14.47 4.36
CA ASN A 135 6.13 14.37 4.93
C ASN A 135 6.27 15.08 6.28
N SER A 136 5.18 15.61 6.85
CA SER A 136 5.19 16.30 8.15
C SER A 136 5.67 15.35 9.27
N PRO A 137 6.66 15.77 10.09
CA PRO A 137 7.07 15.04 11.29
C PRO A 137 5.91 14.80 12.27
N GLU A 138 5.03 15.78 12.44
CA GLU A 138 3.88 15.70 13.33
C GLU A 138 2.88 14.64 12.84
N LEU A 139 2.65 14.55 11.53
CA LEU A 139 1.77 13.52 10.96
C LEU A 139 2.38 12.12 11.13
N LYS A 140 3.70 12.00 11.02
CA LYS A 140 4.43 10.76 11.33
C LYS A 140 4.26 10.35 12.79
N ASP A 141 4.40 11.30 13.72
CA ASP A 141 4.27 11.05 15.16
C ASP A 141 2.85 10.60 15.51
N VAL A 142 1.83 11.23 14.90
CA VAL A 142 0.43 10.79 15.00
C VAL A 142 0.26 9.36 14.47
N ALA A 143 0.77 9.05 13.28
CA ALA A 143 0.69 7.71 12.72
C ALA A 143 1.36 6.66 13.62
N TYR A 144 2.49 7.00 14.24
CA TYR A 144 3.19 6.14 15.18
C TYR A 144 2.41 5.93 16.48
N ALA A 145 1.84 6.99 17.06
CA ALA A 145 1.03 6.94 18.27
C ALA A 145 -0.25 6.11 18.08
N LEU A 146 -0.86 6.16 16.90
CA LEU A 146 -2.01 5.34 16.52
C LEU A 146 -1.63 3.91 16.10
N GLU A 147 -0.35 3.56 16.20
CA GLU A 147 0.22 2.27 15.80
C GLU A 147 -0.08 1.88 14.34
N LEU A 148 -0.13 2.87 13.44
CA LEU A 148 -0.44 2.72 12.01
C LEU A 148 0.83 2.52 11.15
N MET A 149 2.02 2.65 11.72
CA MET A 149 3.26 2.53 10.95
C MET A 149 3.48 1.09 10.46
N PRO A 150 4.11 0.90 9.27
CA PRO A 150 4.32 -0.43 8.70
C PRO A 150 5.02 -1.42 9.64
N SER A 151 6.05 -0.97 10.37
CA SER A 151 6.76 -1.82 11.33
C SER A 151 5.86 -2.34 12.45
N GLN A 152 4.96 -1.51 12.97
CA GLN A 152 4.00 -1.86 14.04
C GLN A 152 2.94 -2.83 13.51
N GLN A 153 2.35 -2.52 12.35
CA GLN A 153 1.28 -3.30 11.71
C GLN A 153 1.75 -4.68 11.22
N LEU A 154 3.01 -4.80 10.80
CA LEU A 154 3.61 -6.08 10.42
C LEU A 154 3.98 -6.93 11.66
N ALA A 155 4.42 -6.31 12.75
CA ALA A 155 4.75 -7.03 13.98
C ALA A 155 3.51 -7.64 14.65
N LYS A 156 2.41 -6.90 14.76
CA LYS A 156 1.18 -7.34 15.44
C LYS A 156 0.61 -8.65 14.91
N GLN A 157 0.63 -8.85 13.59
CA GLN A 157 0.05 -10.07 12.99
C GLN A 157 0.99 -11.28 13.00
N THR A 158 2.29 -11.07 13.19
CA THR A 158 3.24 -12.18 13.40
C THR A 158 2.94 -12.90 14.71
N ILE A 159 2.47 -12.19 15.74
CA ILE A 159 2.15 -12.75 17.06
C ILE A 159 0.88 -13.61 17.03
N ILE A 160 -0.11 -13.26 16.19
CA ILE A 160 -1.39 -13.99 16.11
C ILE A 160 -1.22 -15.39 15.46
N HIS A 161 -0.17 -15.61 14.68
CA HIS A 161 0.07 -16.89 13.98
C HIS A 161 0.98 -17.87 14.73
N ILE A 162 1.33 -17.60 16.00
CA ILE A 162 2.14 -18.50 16.87
C ILE A 162 1.26 -19.18 17.94
N GLN A 163 -0.07 -19.21 17.77
CA GLN A 163 -1.00 -19.94 18.65
C GLN A 163 -1.57 -21.17 17.97
#